data_AF-A0A8T9AZA8-F1
#
_entry.id   AF-A0A8T9AZA8-F1
#
_cell.length_a   1.000
_cell.length_b   1.000
_cell.length_c   1.000
_cell.angle_alpha   90.00
_cell.angle_beta   90.00
_cell.angle_gamma   90.00
#
_symmetry.space_group_name_H-M   'P 1'
#
loop_
_entity.id
_entity.type
_entity.pdbx_description
1 polymer ?
#
loop_
_entity_poly.entity_id
_entity_poly.type
_entity_poly.pdbx_seq_one_letter_code
_entity_poly.pdbx_strand_id
1 'polypeptide(L)'
;MAGPFTITGMTGNSYQLDLPSTFKVHNSFSPDKLRKAADDPLLGQTQPPPPPIKTLQYRVHWKNLDEDLNWYPASNFKYSPHRVRDFHKAHPNDPGPPRKLPEWLKAFEDGLDSYEELDDDLAMDKETKDDFMERLLGV
;
A
#
# COMPACT_ATOMS: atom_id res chain seq x y z
N MET A 1 1.33 -11.54 -13.92
CA MET A 1 1.78 -12.84 -13.39
C MET A 1 0.93 -13.90 -14.06
N ALA A 2 1.52 -14.80 -14.86
CA ALA A 2 0.76 -15.90 -15.46
C ALA A 2 0.34 -16.86 -14.34
N GLY A 3 -0.89 -17.36 -14.43
CA GLY A 3 -1.64 -17.96 -13.32
C GLY A 3 -1.02 -19.23 -12.71
N PRO A 4 -1.65 -19.78 -11.66
CA PRO A 4 -1.25 -21.06 -11.11
C PRO A 4 -1.43 -22.15 -12.17
N PHE A 5 -0.35 -22.83 -12.53
CA PHE A 5 -0.38 -23.98 -13.41
C PHE A 5 -0.35 -25.25 -12.56
N THR A 6 -1.21 -26.20 -12.88
CA THR A 6 -1.24 -27.50 -12.22
C THR A 6 -0.09 -28.37 -12.70
N ILE A 7 0.54 -29.11 -11.78
CA ILE A 7 1.54 -30.11 -12.13
C ILE A 7 0.80 -31.37 -12.61
N THR A 8 1.01 -31.76 -13.87
CA THR A 8 0.40 -32.95 -14.48
C THR A 8 1.23 -34.21 -14.27
N GLY A 9 2.53 -34.07 -13.98
CA GLY A 9 3.41 -35.20 -13.74
C GLY A 9 4.81 -34.79 -13.34
N MET A 10 5.62 -35.79 -12.96
CA MET A 10 7.04 -35.64 -12.66
C MET A 10 7.83 -36.61 -13.52
N THR A 11 8.86 -36.12 -14.20
CA THR A 11 9.77 -36.92 -15.03
C THR A 11 11.20 -36.69 -14.55
N GLY A 12 11.76 -37.67 -13.84
CA GLY A 12 13.05 -37.51 -13.18
C GLY A 12 13.01 -36.38 -12.15
N ASN A 13 13.83 -35.35 -12.35
CA ASN A 13 13.94 -34.18 -11.47
C ASN A 13 13.20 -32.93 -11.99
N SER A 14 12.32 -33.11 -12.99
CA SER A 14 11.55 -32.04 -13.61
C SER A 14 10.05 -32.30 -13.47
N TYR A 15 9.27 -31.22 -13.37
CA TYR A 15 7.82 -31.25 -13.27
C TYR A 15 7.19 -30.81 -14.58
N GLN A 16 6.13 -31.51 -15.01
CA GLN A 16 5.30 -31.11 -16.13
C GLN A 16 4.14 -30.24 -15.66
N LEU A 17 3.94 -29.09 -16.29
CA LEU A 17 2.85 -28.16 -16.02
C LEU A 17 1.75 -28.26 -17.09
N ASP A 18 0.50 -28.09 -16.69
CA ASP A 18 -0.61 -27.84 -17.60
C ASP A 18 -0.58 -26.38 -18.07
N LEU A 19 0.10 -26.14 -19.20
CA LEU A 19 0.15 -24.83 -19.82
C LEU A 19 -0.96 -24.71 -20.88
N PRO A 20 -1.72 -23.61 -20.91
CA PRO A 20 -2.65 -23.38 -22.00
C PRO A 20 -1.90 -23.28 -23.33
N SER A 21 -2.52 -23.79 -24.39
CA SER A 21 -1.96 -23.91 -25.76
C SER A 21 -1.58 -22.58 -26.41
N THR A 22 -1.79 -21.45 -25.73
CA THR A 22 -1.29 -20.12 -26.09
C THR A 22 0.20 -19.91 -25.80
N PHE A 23 0.82 -20.73 -24.94
CA PHE A 23 2.24 -20.63 -24.60
C PHE A 23 3.10 -21.55 -25.47
N LYS A 24 4.11 -21.00 -26.17
CA LYS A 24 5.08 -21.76 -26.99
C LYS A 24 6.30 -22.27 -26.19
N VAL A 25 6.15 -22.47 -24.89
CA VAL A 25 7.24 -22.94 -24.01
C VAL A 25 7.02 -24.42 -23.71
N HIS A 26 8.11 -25.18 -23.58
CA HIS A 26 8.03 -26.57 -23.14
C HIS A 26 7.38 -26.66 -21.76
N ASN A 27 6.51 -27.65 -21.58
CA ASN A 27 5.77 -27.84 -20.34
C ASN A 27 6.60 -28.46 -19.20
N SER A 28 7.90 -28.72 -19.39
CA SER A 28 8.78 -29.32 -18.38
C SER A 28 9.67 -28.27 -17.71
N PHE A 29 9.62 -28.18 -16.39
CA PHE A 29 10.33 -27.19 -15.58
C PHE A 29 11.06 -27.84 -14.42
N SER A 30 12.27 -27.36 -14.12
CA SER A 30 12.99 -27.72 -12.90
C SER A 30 12.32 -27.12 -11.66
N PRO A 31 12.36 -27.77 -10.48
CA PRO A 31 11.77 -27.27 -9.24
C PRO A 31 12.21 -25.85 -8.88
N ASP A 32 13.47 -25.48 -9.15
CA ASP A 32 14.00 -24.14 -8.86
C ASP A 32 13.32 -23.02 -9.66
N LYS A 33 12.68 -23.36 -10.79
CA LYS A 33 11.93 -22.41 -11.63
C LYS A 33 10.45 -22.34 -11.27
N LEU A 34 10.00 -23.18 -10.33
CA LEU A 34 8.62 -23.23 -9.89
C LEU A 34 8.48 -22.48 -8.57
N ARG A 35 7.42 -21.69 -8.46
CA ARG A 35 6.96 -21.14 -7.19
C ARG A 35 5.64 -21.82 -6.86
N LYS A 36 5.50 -22.26 -5.60
CA LYS A 36 4.23 -22.84 -5.13
C LYS A 36 3.15 -21.77 -5.17
N ALA A 37 1.91 -22.17 -5.47
CA ALA A 37 0.77 -21.28 -5.40
C ALA A 37 0.62 -20.75 -3.96
N ALA A 38 0.30 -19.47 -3.82
CA ALA A 38 0.17 -18.85 -2.51
C ALA A 38 -1.07 -19.35 -1.74
N ASP A 39 -2.10 -19.86 -2.42
CA ASP A 39 -3.40 -20.18 -1.82
C ASP A 39 -3.61 -21.66 -1.43
N ASP A 40 -2.63 -22.56 -1.66
CA ASP A 40 -2.77 -24.01 -1.37
C ASP A 40 -1.54 -24.56 -0.60
N PRO A 41 -1.45 -24.36 0.73
CA PRO A 41 -0.36 -24.89 1.53
C PRO A 41 -0.53 -26.39 1.79
N LEU A 42 0.52 -27.18 1.52
CA LEU A 42 0.60 -28.58 1.95
C LEU A 42 0.52 -28.68 3.48
N LEU A 43 -0.05 -29.79 4.00
CA LEU A 43 -0.11 -30.08 5.43
C LEU A 43 1.28 -29.94 6.09
N GLY A 44 1.41 -29.01 7.03
CA GLY A 44 2.64 -28.68 7.74
C GLY A 44 3.35 -27.40 7.26
N GLN A 45 2.84 -26.73 6.22
CA GLN A 45 3.42 -25.50 5.69
C GLN A 45 2.75 -24.27 6.33
N THR A 46 3.49 -23.48 7.10
CA THR A 46 3.07 -22.14 7.56
C THR A 46 3.59 -21.09 6.58
N GLN A 47 2.70 -20.20 6.10
CA GLN A 47 3.18 -19.00 5.41
C GLN A 47 3.84 -18.09 6.44
N PRO A 48 4.98 -17.45 6.13
CA PRO A 48 5.44 -16.36 6.98
C PRO A 48 4.31 -15.34 7.05
N PRO A 49 4.03 -14.77 8.23
CA PRO A 49 3.02 -13.73 8.34
C PRO A 49 3.36 -12.64 7.30
N PRO A 50 2.35 -12.11 6.60
CA PRO A 50 2.59 -11.00 5.67
C PRO A 50 3.35 -9.89 6.42
N PRO A 51 4.27 -9.18 5.74
CA PRO A 51 5.00 -8.10 6.37
C PRO A 51 4.02 -7.06 6.95
N PRO A 52 4.34 -6.44 8.10
CA PRO A 52 3.48 -5.45 8.70
C PRO A 52 3.30 -4.26 7.75
N ILE A 53 2.04 -3.91 7.47
CA ILE A 53 1.69 -2.73 6.68
C ILE A 53 2.02 -1.49 7.53
N LYS A 54 2.84 -0.58 7.00
CA LYS A 54 3.19 0.66 7.69
C LYS A 54 2.10 1.70 7.43
N THR A 55 1.39 2.10 8.48
CA THR A 55 0.38 3.16 8.45
C THR A 55 0.90 4.44 9.08
N LEU A 56 0.45 5.58 8.56
CA LEU A 56 0.72 6.92 9.01
C LEU A 56 -0.32 7.30 10.06
N GLN A 57 0.15 7.86 11.16
CA GLN A 57 -0.67 8.27 12.30
C GLN A 57 -0.25 9.65 12.78
N TYR A 58 -1.17 10.37 13.40
CA TYR A 58 -0.94 11.70 13.96
C TYR A 58 -1.37 11.77 15.42
N ARG A 59 -0.69 12.61 16.20
CA ARG A 59 -1.16 13.06 17.50
C ARG A 59 -1.81 14.43 17.36
N VAL A 60 -2.92 14.64 18.05
CA VAL A 60 -3.70 15.87 17.96
C VAL A 60 -3.61 16.62 19.27
N HIS A 61 -3.39 17.92 19.17
CA HIS A 61 -3.58 18.80 20.31
C HIS A 61 -4.96 19.47 20.18
N TRP A 62 -5.92 19.04 20.99
CA TRP A 62 -7.28 19.56 20.99
C TRP A 62 -7.34 20.91 21.72
N LYS A 63 -8.12 21.85 21.19
CA LYS A 63 -8.36 23.13 21.88
C LYS A 63 -9.17 22.87 23.15
N ASN A 64 -8.70 23.40 24.28
CA ASN A 64 -9.34 23.31 25.61
C ASN A 64 -9.40 21.90 26.21
N LEU A 65 -8.58 20.97 25.73
CA LEU A 65 -8.39 19.67 26.36
C LEU A 65 -6.92 19.54 26.78
N ASP A 66 -6.67 18.77 27.85
CA ASP A 66 -5.32 18.37 28.23
C ASP A 66 -4.65 17.54 27.12
N GLU A 67 -3.33 17.37 27.21
CA GLU A 67 -2.54 16.70 26.18
C GLU A 67 -3.09 15.29 25.87
N ASP A 68 -3.47 15.10 24.61
CA ASP A 68 -3.89 13.80 24.10
C ASP A 68 -2.67 12.98 23.70
N LEU A 69 -2.50 11.82 24.35
CA LEU A 69 -1.44 10.86 24.05
C LEU A 69 -1.85 9.85 22.98
N ASN A 70 -3.12 9.88 22.54
CA ASN A 70 -3.64 8.94 21.56
C ASN A 70 -3.12 9.25 20.14
N TRP A 71 -2.85 8.17 19.40
CA TRP A 71 -2.50 8.23 17.99
C TRP A 71 -3.76 7.97 17.16
N TYR A 72 -3.97 8.81 16.15
CA TYR A 72 -5.10 8.72 15.25
C TYR A 72 -4.63 8.37 13.84
N PRO A 73 -5.38 7.54 13.10
CA PRO A 73 -5.10 7.25 11.70
C PRO A 73 -5.16 8.53 10.84
N ALA A 74 -4.39 8.58 9.75
CA ALA A 74 -4.33 9.73 8.86
C ALA A 74 -5.70 10.08 8.24
N SER A 75 -6.48 9.06 7.91
CA SER A 75 -7.84 9.16 7.34
C SER A 75 -8.80 10.00 8.21
N ASN A 76 -8.64 10.00 9.54
CA ASN A 76 -9.45 10.84 10.44
C ASN A 76 -9.32 12.35 10.15
N PHE A 77 -8.25 12.78 9.50
CA PHE A 77 -7.98 14.19 9.21
C PHE A 77 -8.38 14.61 7.79
N LYS A 78 -9.03 13.73 7.02
CA LYS A 78 -9.45 14.01 5.64
C LYS A 78 -10.35 15.24 5.53
N TYR A 79 -11.22 15.48 6.52
CA TYR A 79 -12.11 16.65 6.60
C TYR A 79 -11.43 17.93 7.07
N SER A 80 -10.12 17.90 7.31
CA SER A 80 -9.31 19.08 7.61
C SER A 80 -7.96 18.98 6.90
N PRO A 81 -7.97 18.79 5.55
CA PRO A 81 -6.77 18.43 4.82
C PRO A 81 -5.74 19.57 4.79
N HIS A 82 -6.18 20.82 4.89
CA HIS A 82 -5.30 21.99 5.01
C HIS A 82 -4.40 21.94 6.25
N ARG A 83 -4.89 21.41 7.39
CA ARG A 83 -4.05 21.28 8.60
C ARG A 83 -2.94 20.27 8.41
N VAL A 84 -3.26 19.14 7.76
CA VAL A 84 -2.28 18.11 7.44
C VAL A 84 -1.24 18.65 6.46
N ARG A 85 -1.69 19.33 5.41
CA ARG A 85 -0.82 20.01 4.44
C ARG A 85 0.12 21.01 5.12
N ASP A 86 -0.40 21.89 5.96
CA ASP A 86 0.38 22.94 6.61
C ASP A 86 1.38 22.36 7.64
N PHE A 87 1.00 21.27 8.33
CA PHE A 87 1.92 20.52 9.19
C PHE A 87 3.11 19.98 8.39
N HIS A 88 2.84 19.29 7.28
CA HIS A 88 3.89 18.73 6.41
C HIS A 88 4.73 19.80 5.71
N LYS A 89 4.15 20.96 5.43
CA LYS A 89 4.88 22.13 4.93
C LYS A 89 5.89 22.65 5.95
N ALA A 90 5.53 22.67 7.24
CA ALA A 90 6.43 23.08 8.32
C ALA A 90 7.46 21.99 8.69
N HIS A 91 7.15 20.72 8.40
CA HIS A 91 7.96 19.56 8.76
C HIS A 91 8.28 18.67 7.54
N PRO A 92 9.03 19.17 6.53
CA PRO A 92 9.26 18.44 5.27
C PRO A 92 10.04 17.14 5.44
N ASN A 93 10.82 17.01 6.52
CA ASN A 93 11.64 15.81 6.80
C ASN A 93 10.86 14.67 7.47
N ASP A 94 9.64 14.91 7.95
CA ASP A 94 8.85 13.92 8.65
C ASP A 94 8.24 12.87 7.69
N PRO A 95 7.89 11.66 8.17
CA PRO A 95 7.21 10.65 7.36
C PRO A 95 5.83 11.13 6.90
N GLY A 96 5.49 10.89 5.63
CA GLY A 96 4.28 11.44 5.00
C GLY A 96 4.63 12.43 3.88
N PRO A 97 3.67 13.17 3.32
CA PRO A 97 2.26 13.31 3.72
C PRO A 97 1.42 12.08 3.38
N PRO A 98 0.13 12.03 3.77
CA PRO A 98 -0.77 10.95 3.37
C PRO A 98 -0.85 10.86 1.86
N ARG A 99 -0.89 9.63 1.33
CA ARG A 99 -0.94 9.37 -0.11
C ARG A 99 -2.12 10.07 -0.80
N LYS A 100 -3.25 10.12 -0.10
CA LYS A 100 -4.50 10.73 -0.57
C LYS A 100 -4.67 12.21 -0.22
N LEU A 101 -3.65 12.86 0.35
CA LEU A 101 -3.74 14.28 0.71
C LEU A 101 -4.13 15.19 -0.47
N PRO A 102 -3.62 15.03 -1.71
CA PRO A 102 -4.03 15.84 -2.85
C PRO A 102 -5.52 15.66 -3.17
N GLU A 103 -6.03 14.43 -3.14
CA GLU A 103 -7.43 14.14 -3.36
C GLU A 103 -8.32 14.66 -2.22
N TRP A 104 -7.87 14.58 -0.96
CA TRP A 104 -8.59 15.17 0.17
C TRP A 104 -8.70 16.69 0.04
N LEU A 105 -7.61 17.37 -0.33
CA LEU A 105 -7.60 18.82 -0.58
C LEU A 105 -8.59 19.18 -1.69
N LYS A 106 -8.55 18.46 -2.82
CA LYS A 106 -9.48 18.67 -3.93
C LYS A 106 -10.94 18.42 -3.52
N ALA A 107 -11.21 17.33 -2.80
CA ALA A 107 -12.57 16.99 -2.37
C ALA A 107 -13.14 18.05 -1.41
N PHE A 108 -12.31 18.58 -0.52
CA PHE A 108 -12.68 19.67 0.38
C PHE A 108 -12.94 20.97 -0.40
N GLU A 109 -12.11 21.30 -1.39
CA GLU A 109 -12.28 22.49 -2.24
C GLU A 109 -13.53 22.41 -3.14
N ASP A 110 -13.87 21.21 -3.62
CA ASP A 110 -15.08 20.94 -4.40
C ASP A 110 -16.35 20.97 -3.52
N GLY A 111 -16.19 20.98 -2.19
CA GLY A 111 -17.30 21.00 -1.24
C GLY A 111 -18.05 19.68 -1.16
N LEU A 112 -17.37 18.55 -1.40
CA LEU A 112 -17.98 17.23 -1.26
C LEU A 112 -18.32 16.96 0.22
N ASP A 113 -19.59 16.63 0.48
CA ASP A 113 -20.08 16.32 1.83
C ASP A 113 -19.50 15.01 2.40
N SER A 114 -19.08 14.09 1.53
CA SER A 114 -18.47 12.82 1.91
C SER A 114 -17.52 12.31 0.82
N TYR A 115 -16.40 11.73 1.24
CA TYR A 115 -15.40 11.07 0.40
C TYR A 115 -14.74 9.93 1.18
N GLU A 116 -15.55 8.97 1.62
CA GLU A 116 -15.13 7.76 2.34
C GLU A 116 -14.26 6.83 1.50
N GLU A 117 -14.45 6.82 0.18
CA GLU A 117 -13.57 6.07 -0.72
C GLU A 117 -12.10 6.55 -0.72
N LEU A 118 -11.84 7.71 -0.12
CA LEU A 118 -10.50 8.27 0.02
C LEU A 118 -9.86 7.95 1.38
N ASP A 119 -10.48 7.10 2.22
CA ASP A 119 -9.87 6.64 3.47
C ASP A 119 -8.60 5.86 3.19
N ASP A 120 -7.47 6.46 3.54
CA ASP A 120 -6.15 5.89 3.34
C ASP A 120 -5.21 6.37 4.45
N ASP A 121 -4.59 5.39 5.11
CA ASP A 121 -3.62 5.64 6.17
C ASP A 121 -2.19 5.43 5.70
N LEU A 122 -1.93 5.39 4.39
CA LEU A 122 -0.58 5.19 3.88
C LEU A 122 0.10 6.53 3.64
N ALA A 123 1.39 6.60 3.96
CA ALA A 123 2.22 7.71 3.53
C ALA A 123 2.47 7.63 2.02
N MET A 124 2.70 8.79 1.39
CA MET A 124 3.28 8.85 0.06
C MET A 124 4.62 8.09 0.02
N ASP A 125 4.92 7.49 -1.12
CA ASP A 125 6.29 7.04 -1.39
C ASP A 125 7.23 8.25 -1.51
N LYS A 126 8.53 7.97 -1.47
CA LYS A 126 9.55 9.03 -1.44
C LYS A 126 9.50 9.94 -2.67
N GLU A 127 9.36 9.37 -3.87
CA GLU A 127 9.39 10.14 -5.12
C GLU A 127 8.15 11.03 -5.23
N THR A 128 6.97 10.47 -4.93
CA THR A 128 5.71 11.23 -4.90
C THR A 128 5.74 12.32 -3.83
N LYS A 129 6.33 12.04 -2.67
CA LYS A 129 6.51 13.03 -1.59
C LYS A 129 7.37 14.20 -2.06
N ASP A 130 8.54 13.92 -2.64
CA ASP A 130 9.48 14.96 -3.10
C ASP A 130 8.79 15.87 -4.14
N ASP A 131 8.15 15.31 -5.19
CA ASP A 131 7.38 16.10 -6.18
C ASP A 131 6.28 16.95 -5.52
N PHE A 132 5.50 16.32 -4.64
CA PHE A 132 4.41 17.01 -3.96
C PHE A 132 4.91 18.18 -3.12
N MET A 133 5.99 17.98 -2.37
CA MET A 133 6.58 19.01 -1.51
C MET A 133 7.22 20.14 -2.32
N GLU A 134 7.93 19.84 -3.41
CA GLU A 134 8.47 20.86 -4.32
C GLU A 134 7.35 21.75 -4.86
N ARG A 135 6.27 21.13 -5.35
CA ARG A 135 5.08 21.85 -5.83
C ARG A 135 4.38 22.67 -4.75
N LEU A 136 4.35 22.16 -3.52
CA LEU A 136 3.73 22.83 -2.36
C LEU A 136 4.55 24.04 -1.88
N LEU A 137 5.87 23.93 -1.92
CA LEU A 137 6.81 24.96 -1.45
C LEU A 137 7.15 26.00 -2.53
N GLY A 138 6.92 25.69 -3.80
CA GLY A 138 7.17 26.61 -4.92
C GLY A 138 8.66 26.85 -5.18
N VAL A 139 9.49 25.82 -4.94
CA VAL A 139 10.94 25.80 -5.20
C VAL A 139 11.28 24.99 -6.44
#